data_AF-A0AAU6DEA5-F1
#
_entry.id   AF-A0AAU6DEA5-F1
#
_cell.length_a   1.000
_cell.length_b   1.000
_cell.length_c   1.000
_cell.angle_alpha   90.00
_cell.angle_beta   90.00
_cell.angle_gamma   90.00
#
_symmetry.space_group_name_H-M   'P 1'
#
loop_
_entity.id
_entity.type
_entity.pdbx_description
1 polymer ?
#
loop_
_entity_poly.entity_id
_entity_poly.type
_entity_poly.pdbx_seq_one_letter_code
_entity_poly.pdbx_strand_id
1 'polypeptide(L)'
;MSKGAVHHHFPDKRSIFDEVFRESQRAVMAQVAEAASAEGASPWALAESSARAFLRSFETDADKRPLLRQSAGVLGAERCRRIDEELALPQMRFLLELLDERGEPQPADLDAAATVIFRMLCEAATSVAFARAPGKAAREAGQVVIHLLSGLRRPAGS
;
A
#
# COMPACT_ATOMS: atom_id res chain seq x y z
N MET A 1 -5.70 7.87 -51.85
CA MET A 1 -4.95 6.99 -50.93
C MET A 1 -5.28 7.43 -49.51
N SER A 2 -5.79 6.54 -48.67
CA SER A 2 -6.56 6.84 -47.46
C SER A 2 -5.79 7.61 -46.37
N LYS A 3 -6.48 8.60 -45.79
CA LYS A 3 -6.12 9.39 -44.61
C LYS A 3 -6.29 8.60 -43.29
N GLY A 4 -5.96 7.31 -43.26
CA GLY A 4 -6.26 6.47 -42.11
C GLY A 4 -5.37 5.24 -42.04
N ALA A 5 -4.22 5.36 -41.36
CA ALA A 5 -3.39 4.20 -41.01
C ALA A 5 -2.32 4.50 -39.92
N VAL A 6 -2.54 5.44 -38.99
CA VAL A 6 -1.57 5.71 -37.90
C VAL A 6 -2.19 5.84 -36.50
N HIS A 7 -3.42 5.37 -36.28
CA HIS A 7 -4.05 5.43 -34.94
C HIS A 7 -4.46 4.06 -34.36
N HIS A 8 -4.02 2.93 -34.92
CA HIS A 8 -4.48 1.60 -34.49
C HIS A 8 -3.40 0.61 -34.00
N HIS A 9 -2.18 1.06 -33.70
CA HIS A 9 -1.12 0.15 -33.22
C HIS A 9 -0.39 0.56 -31.93
N PHE A 10 -1.14 1.08 -30.97
CA PHE A 10 -0.75 0.89 -29.58
C PHE A 10 -1.90 0.15 -28.90
N PRO A 11 -1.67 -0.99 -28.22
CA PRO A 11 -2.55 -1.39 -27.12
C PRO A 11 -2.86 -0.12 -26.32
N ASP A 12 -4.12 0.11 -25.98
CA ASP A 12 -4.57 1.36 -25.36
C ASP A 12 -3.55 1.78 -24.28
N LYS A 13 -2.95 2.98 -24.39
CA LYS A 13 -1.87 3.40 -23.48
C LYS A 13 -2.32 3.28 -22.01
N ARG A 14 -3.64 3.41 -21.78
CA ARG A 14 -4.28 3.16 -20.51
C ARG A 14 -4.20 1.70 -20.07
N SER A 15 -4.40 0.72 -20.96
CA SER A 15 -4.27 -0.71 -20.63
C SER A 15 -2.82 -1.08 -20.30
N ILE A 16 -1.84 -0.55 -21.04
CA ILE A 16 -0.41 -0.73 -20.71
C ILE A 16 -0.11 -0.13 -19.33
N PHE A 17 -0.60 1.08 -19.06
CA PHE A 17 -0.41 1.70 -17.74
C PHE A 17 -1.06 0.88 -16.63
N ASP A 18 -2.26 0.32 -16.86
CA ASP A 18 -2.95 -0.55 -15.91
C ASP A 18 -2.10 -1.77 -15.52
N GLU A 19 -1.54 -2.46 -16.53
CA GLU A 19 -0.66 -3.61 -16.32
C GLU A 19 0.61 -3.23 -15.53
N VAL A 20 1.28 -2.15 -15.93
CA VAL A 20 2.47 -1.63 -15.25
C VAL A 20 2.16 -1.22 -13.81
N PHE A 21 1.02 -0.58 -13.58
CA PHE A 21 0.58 -0.20 -12.23
C PHE A 21 0.29 -1.43 -11.37
N ARG A 22 -0.42 -2.44 -11.90
CA ARG A 22 -0.68 -3.70 -11.18
C ARG A 22 0.62 -4.42 -10.83
N GLU A 23 1.57 -4.47 -11.75
CA GLU A 23 2.87 -5.10 -11.50
C GLU A 23 3.67 -4.36 -10.42
N SER A 24 3.65 -3.03 -10.47
CA SER A 24 4.24 -2.20 -9.42
C SER A 24 3.59 -2.46 -8.05
N GLN A 25 2.25 -2.55 -7.98
CA GLN A 25 1.55 -2.88 -6.73
C GLN A 25 1.94 -4.28 -6.21
N ARG A 26 2.05 -5.29 -7.07
CA ARG A 26 2.53 -6.62 -6.68
C ARG A 26 3.95 -6.58 -6.12
N ALA A 27 4.85 -5.83 -6.76
CA ALA A 27 6.22 -5.66 -6.28
C ALA A 27 6.27 -4.99 -4.90
N VAL A 28 5.41 -3.99 -4.65
CA VAL A 28 5.27 -3.39 -3.32
C VAL A 28 4.77 -4.41 -2.31
N MET A 29 3.73 -5.18 -2.65
CA MET A 29 3.19 -6.22 -1.76
C MET A 29 4.20 -7.34 -1.46
N ALA A 30 5.04 -7.72 -2.41
CA ALA A 30 6.13 -8.67 -2.18
C ALA A 30 7.16 -8.12 -1.16
N GLN A 31 7.51 -6.85 -1.25
CA GLN A 31 8.40 -6.20 -0.28
C GLN A 31 7.77 -6.11 1.13
N VAL A 32 6.45 -5.90 1.19
CA VAL A 32 5.70 -5.89 2.46
C VAL A 32 5.64 -7.29 3.08
N ALA A 33 5.44 -8.33 2.27
CA ALA A 33 5.43 -9.72 2.70
C ALA A 33 6.80 -10.15 3.25
N GLU A 34 7.90 -9.77 2.59
CA GLU A 34 9.25 -10.02 3.09
C GLU A 34 9.47 -9.39 4.47
N ALA A 35 9.02 -8.15 4.67
CA ALA A 35 9.10 -7.48 5.97
C ALA A 35 8.23 -8.15 7.05
N ALA A 36 7.17 -8.86 6.64
CA ALA A 36 6.28 -9.63 7.51
C ALA A 36 6.83 -11.03 7.85
N SER A 37 7.92 -11.47 7.22
CA SER A 37 8.53 -12.80 7.43
C SER A 37 9.80 -12.77 8.29
N ALA A 38 10.13 -11.64 8.91
CA ALA A 38 11.32 -11.53 9.75
C ALA A 38 11.26 -12.46 10.98
N GLU A 39 12.24 -13.36 11.09
CA GLU A 39 12.30 -14.32 12.18
C GLU A 39 12.50 -13.66 13.55
N GLY A 40 11.87 -14.22 14.59
CA GLY A 40 12.03 -13.81 15.98
C GLY A 40 11.31 -12.52 16.40
N ALA A 41 10.62 -11.84 15.47
CA ALA A 41 9.81 -10.66 15.79
C ALA A 41 8.39 -11.06 16.24
N SER A 42 7.81 -10.27 17.16
CA SER A 42 6.39 -10.42 17.50
C SER A 42 5.49 -10.03 16.31
N PRO A 43 4.29 -10.63 16.17
CA PRO A 43 3.33 -10.28 15.12
C PRO A 43 3.04 -8.78 15.01
N TRP A 44 2.82 -8.09 16.14
CA TRP A 44 2.69 -6.63 16.13
C TRP A 44 3.89 -5.90 15.52
N ALA A 45 5.11 -6.30 15.90
CA ALA A 45 6.34 -5.72 15.37
C ALA A 45 6.50 -6.00 13.86
N LEU A 46 6.05 -7.17 13.39
CA LEU A 46 5.99 -7.48 11.95
C LEU A 46 5.02 -6.54 11.23
N ALA A 47 3.83 -6.30 11.78
CA ALA A 47 2.86 -5.36 11.21
C ALA A 47 3.42 -3.93 11.11
N GLU A 48 4.09 -3.45 12.17
CA GLU A 48 4.76 -2.14 12.15
C GLU A 48 5.91 -2.10 11.12
N SER A 49 6.70 -3.17 11.03
CA SER A 49 7.78 -3.29 10.04
C SER A 49 7.24 -3.26 8.61
N SER A 50 6.16 -4.00 8.33
CA SER A 50 5.45 -4.04 7.06
C SER A 50 4.89 -2.68 6.67
N ALA A 51 4.27 -1.94 7.59
CA ALA A 51 3.79 -0.58 7.34
C ALA A 51 4.95 0.38 6.97
N ARG A 52 6.09 0.29 7.66
CA ARG A 52 7.27 1.07 7.30
C ARG A 52 7.86 0.63 5.95
N ALA A 53 7.89 -0.67 5.65
CA ALA A 53 8.39 -1.21 4.40
C ALA A 53 7.55 -0.74 3.20
N PHE A 54 6.23 -0.73 3.35
CA PHE A 54 5.30 -0.19 2.37
C PHE A 54 5.64 1.26 2.01
N LEU A 55 5.80 2.14 3.01
CA LEU A 55 6.13 3.55 2.75
C LEU A 55 7.55 3.75 2.19
N ARG A 56 8.52 2.97 2.67
CA ARG A 56 9.90 2.98 2.15
C ARG A 56 9.97 2.53 0.69
N SER A 57 9.06 1.67 0.22
CA SER A 57 9.04 1.23 -1.18
C SER A 57 8.95 2.41 -2.16
N PHE A 58 8.20 3.45 -1.80
CA PHE A 58 8.05 4.68 -2.59
C PHE A 58 9.23 5.64 -2.40
N GLU A 59 10.09 5.46 -1.39
CA GLU A 59 11.35 6.19 -1.28
C GLU A 59 12.43 5.54 -2.16
N THR A 60 12.60 4.23 -2.05
CA THR A 60 13.75 3.50 -2.60
C THR A 60 13.65 3.23 -4.10
N ASP A 61 12.44 3.27 -4.66
CA ASP A 61 12.20 3.04 -6.07
C ASP A 61 11.79 4.33 -6.78
N ALA A 62 12.63 4.75 -7.72
CA ALA A 62 12.43 5.98 -8.47
C ALA A 62 11.21 5.93 -9.41
N ASP A 63 10.78 4.74 -9.83
CA ASP A 63 9.69 4.54 -10.80
C ASP A 63 8.33 4.43 -10.11
N LYS A 64 8.27 3.92 -8.87
CA LYS A 64 7.02 3.80 -8.10
C LYS A 64 6.33 5.14 -7.84
N ARG A 65 7.08 6.22 -7.55
CA ARG A 65 6.48 7.55 -7.28
C ARG A 65 5.87 8.22 -8.51
N PRO A 66 6.56 8.36 -9.66
CA PRO A 66 5.94 8.82 -10.91
C PRO A 66 4.68 8.01 -11.24
N LEU A 67 4.76 6.69 -11.14
CA LEU A 67 3.64 5.81 -11.46
C LEU A 67 2.44 6.03 -10.53
N LEU A 68 2.66 6.12 -9.21
CA LEU A 68 1.59 6.42 -8.26
C LEU A 68 0.96 7.80 -8.52
N ARG A 69 1.78 8.84 -8.78
CA ARG A 69 1.31 10.20 -9.08
C ARG A 69 0.45 10.27 -10.35
N GLN A 70 0.76 9.46 -11.34
CA GLN A 70 0.03 9.41 -12.62
C GLN A 70 -1.23 8.55 -12.55
N SER A 71 -1.30 7.62 -11.60
CA SER A 71 -2.32 6.56 -11.56
C SER A 71 -3.76 7.11 -11.59
N ALA A 72 -4.08 8.07 -10.72
CA ALA A 72 -5.41 8.67 -10.68
C ALA A 72 -5.77 9.43 -11.98
N GLY A 73 -4.79 10.06 -12.64
CA GLY A 73 -5.01 10.79 -13.89
C GLY A 73 -5.19 9.87 -15.11
N VAL A 74 -4.49 8.73 -15.14
CA VAL A 74 -4.53 7.79 -16.28
C VAL A 74 -5.64 6.76 -16.14
N LEU A 75 -5.79 6.16 -14.95
CA LEU A 75 -6.75 5.08 -14.69
C LEU A 75 -8.06 5.58 -14.07
N GLY A 76 -8.03 6.70 -13.35
CA GLY A 76 -9.14 7.18 -12.52
C GLY A 76 -9.15 6.53 -11.13
N ALA A 77 -9.62 7.28 -10.13
CA ALA A 77 -9.60 6.88 -8.73
C ALA A 77 -10.29 5.53 -8.46
N GLU A 78 -11.41 5.26 -9.14
CA GLU A 78 -12.17 4.02 -8.96
C GLU A 78 -11.41 2.79 -9.47
N ARG A 79 -10.65 2.93 -10.56
CA ARG A 79 -9.82 1.82 -11.05
C ARG A 79 -8.63 1.58 -10.14
N CYS A 80 -7.98 2.63 -9.65
CA CYS A 80 -6.91 2.52 -8.65
C CYS A 80 -7.42 1.79 -7.39
N ARG A 81 -8.60 2.17 -6.88
CA ARG A 81 -9.22 1.53 -5.72
C ARG A 81 -9.49 0.04 -5.96
N ARG A 82 -10.03 -0.35 -7.11
CA ARG A 82 -10.25 -1.78 -7.44
C ARG A 82 -8.95 -2.57 -7.50
N ILE A 83 -7.88 -2.00 -8.06
CA ILE A 83 -6.56 -2.66 -8.10
C ILE A 83 -6.04 -2.88 -6.67
N ASP A 84 -6.17 -1.87 -5.80
CA ASP A 84 -5.82 -1.97 -4.39
C ASP A 84 -6.65 -3.04 -3.65
N GLU A 85 -7.96 -3.11 -3.91
CA GLU A 85 -8.88 -4.11 -3.34
C GLU A 85 -8.58 -5.54 -3.83
N GLU A 86 -8.12 -5.69 -5.08
CA GLU A 86 -7.73 -6.99 -5.64
C GLU A 86 -6.39 -7.49 -5.07
N LEU A 87 -5.40 -6.60 -4.90
CA LEU A 87 -4.01 -7.00 -4.67
C LEU A 87 -3.54 -6.87 -3.23
N ALA A 88 -4.05 -5.89 -2.48
CA ALA A 88 -3.45 -5.47 -1.21
C ALA A 88 -4.41 -5.60 -0.02
N LEU A 89 -5.69 -5.26 -0.19
CA LEU A 89 -6.68 -5.36 0.89
C LEU A 89 -6.84 -6.79 1.45
N PRO A 90 -6.81 -7.88 0.64
CA PRO A 90 -6.87 -9.24 1.17
C PRO A 90 -5.69 -9.57 2.11
N GLN A 91 -4.50 -9.04 1.82
CA GLN A 91 -3.32 -9.22 2.67
C GLN A 91 -3.44 -8.47 3.99
N MET A 92 -4.01 -7.25 3.97
CA MET A 92 -4.30 -6.48 5.19
C MET A 92 -5.27 -7.22 6.10
N ARG A 93 -6.35 -7.79 5.53
CA ARG A 93 -7.32 -8.60 6.28
C ARG A 93 -6.65 -9.80 6.93
N PHE A 94 -5.89 -10.57 6.15
CA PHE A 94 -5.16 -11.73 6.66
C PHE A 94 -4.21 -11.37 7.81
N LEU A 95 -3.49 -10.24 7.72
CA LEU A 95 -2.62 -9.79 8.81
C LEU A 95 -3.42 -9.46 10.08
N LEU A 96 -4.57 -8.79 9.95
CA LEU A 96 -5.41 -8.47 11.10
C LEU A 96 -6.04 -9.70 11.73
N GLU A 97 -6.46 -10.69 10.94
CA GLU A 97 -6.93 -11.99 11.43
C GLU A 97 -5.85 -12.69 12.28
N LEU A 98 -4.61 -12.73 11.79
CA LEU A 98 -3.48 -13.31 12.54
C LEU A 98 -3.19 -12.58 13.86
N LEU A 99 -3.38 -11.25 13.90
CA LEU A 99 -3.22 -10.46 15.12
C LEU A 99 -4.38 -10.71 16.09
N ASP A 100 -5.61 -10.80 15.58
CA ASP A 100 -6.82 -11.04 16.36
C ASP A 100 -6.84 -12.44 17.00
N GLU A 101 -6.43 -13.48 16.27
CA GLU A 101 -6.25 -14.85 16.80
C GLU A 101 -5.33 -14.91 18.03
N ARG A 102 -4.43 -13.94 18.16
CA ARG A 102 -3.48 -13.82 19.26
C ARG A 102 -3.92 -12.85 20.35
N GLY A 103 -5.10 -12.24 20.18
CA GLY A 103 -5.64 -11.24 21.10
C GLY A 103 -4.79 -9.97 21.20
N GLU A 104 -4.01 -9.65 20.16
CA GLU A 104 -3.17 -8.45 20.15
C GLU A 104 -3.94 -7.14 19.90
N PRO A 105 -4.95 -7.07 19.01
CA PRO A 105 -5.74 -5.86 18.83
C PRO A 105 -6.87 -5.75 19.86
N GLN A 106 -7.38 -4.53 20.05
CA GLN A 106 -8.65 -4.30 20.74
C GLN A 106 -9.83 -4.82 19.88
N PRO A 107 -10.97 -5.18 20.49
CA PRO A 107 -12.14 -5.64 19.74
C PRO A 107 -12.58 -4.61 18.70
N ALA A 108 -12.64 -5.03 17.43
CA ALA A 108 -13.08 -4.21 16.31
C ALA A 108 -13.65 -5.10 15.20
N ASP A 109 -14.42 -4.50 14.29
CA ASP A 109 -14.77 -5.14 13.03
C ASP A 109 -13.52 -5.20 12.14
N LEU A 110 -13.04 -6.41 11.81
CA LEU A 110 -11.77 -6.59 11.10
C LEU A 110 -11.83 -6.06 9.66
N ASP A 111 -12.99 -6.12 9.01
CA ASP A 111 -13.18 -5.59 7.66
C ASP A 111 -13.09 -4.06 7.63
N ALA A 112 -13.75 -3.41 8.58
CA ALA A 112 -13.67 -1.96 8.76
C ALA A 112 -12.25 -1.54 9.13
N ALA A 113 -11.60 -2.25 10.06
CA ALA A 113 -10.21 -2.00 10.44
C ALA A 113 -9.26 -2.13 9.25
N ALA A 114 -9.37 -3.21 8.48
CA ALA A 114 -8.56 -3.43 7.27
C ALA A 114 -8.72 -2.28 6.28
N THR A 115 -9.97 -1.89 6.01
CA THR A 115 -10.27 -0.81 5.07
C THR A 115 -9.69 0.51 5.54
N VAL A 116 -9.92 0.90 6.80
CA VAL A 116 -9.45 2.18 7.36
C VAL A 116 -7.93 2.25 7.39
N ILE A 117 -7.27 1.22 7.91
CA ILE A 117 -5.81 1.16 8.01
C ILE A 117 -5.18 1.21 6.61
N PHE A 118 -5.74 0.45 5.67
CA PHE A 118 -5.20 0.42 4.31
C PHE A 118 -5.37 1.77 3.60
N ARG A 119 -6.51 2.44 3.76
CA ARG A 119 -6.69 3.79 3.19
C ARG A 119 -5.77 4.83 3.82
N MET A 120 -5.54 4.75 5.12
CA MET A 120 -4.54 5.57 5.80
C MET A 120 -3.13 5.35 5.21
N LEU A 121 -2.73 4.09 4.97
CA LEU A 121 -1.44 3.76 4.35
C LEU A 121 -1.35 4.31 2.92
N CYS A 122 -2.39 4.16 2.09
CA CYS A 122 -2.41 4.69 0.72
C CYS A 122 -2.30 6.23 0.69
N GLU A 123 -2.95 6.92 1.62
CA GLU A 123 -2.81 8.38 1.73
C GLU A 123 -1.39 8.77 2.16
N ALA A 124 -0.83 8.05 3.13
CA ALA A 124 0.56 8.23 3.53
C ALA A 124 1.54 8.01 2.35
N ALA A 125 1.38 6.94 1.56
CA ALA A 125 2.19 6.69 0.37
C ALA A 125 2.01 7.78 -0.70
N THR A 126 0.79 8.27 -0.89
CA THR A 126 0.50 9.39 -1.79
C THR A 126 1.27 10.64 -1.35
N SER A 127 1.23 10.97 -0.06
CA SER A 127 2.00 12.10 0.49
C SER A 127 3.52 11.98 0.23
N VAL A 128 4.07 10.77 0.37
CA VAL A 128 5.48 10.46 0.08
C VAL A 128 5.78 10.63 -1.41
N ALA A 129 4.89 10.19 -2.29
CA ALA A 129 5.08 10.26 -3.73
C ALA A 129 5.13 11.70 -4.26
N PHE A 130 4.40 12.63 -3.64
CA PHE A 130 4.40 14.05 -4.00
C PHE A 130 5.43 14.90 -3.23
N ALA A 131 6.12 14.34 -2.23
CA ALA A 131 7.07 15.07 -1.41
C ALA A 131 8.36 15.46 -2.16
N ARG A 132 8.90 16.65 -1.84
CA ARG A 132 10.22 17.10 -2.32
C ARG A 132 11.37 16.28 -1.73
N ALA A 133 11.22 15.84 -0.48
CA ALA A 133 12.18 15.02 0.24
C ALA A 133 11.52 13.68 0.63
N PRO A 134 11.39 12.71 -0.31
CA PRO A 134 10.58 11.50 -0.12
C PRO A 134 11.04 10.67 1.08
N GLY A 135 12.34 10.55 1.34
CA GLY A 135 12.83 9.81 2.51
C GLY A 135 12.49 10.46 3.85
N LYS A 136 12.48 11.80 3.93
CA LYS A 136 11.99 12.49 5.13
C LYS A 136 10.49 12.25 5.31
N ALA A 137 9.72 12.40 4.24
CA ALA A 137 8.28 12.18 4.24
C ALA A 137 7.92 10.74 4.63
N ALA A 138 8.63 9.72 4.11
CA ALA A 138 8.38 8.32 4.44
C ALA A 138 8.63 8.01 5.92
N ARG A 139 9.69 8.59 6.51
CA ARG A 139 9.96 8.44 7.94
C ARG A 139 8.90 9.10 8.80
N GLU A 140 8.53 10.34 8.48
CA GLU A 140 7.53 11.11 9.24
C GLU A 140 6.14 10.45 9.14
N ALA A 141 5.70 10.11 7.93
CA ALA A 141 4.45 9.41 7.70
C ALA A 141 4.43 8.04 8.39
N GLY A 142 5.52 7.28 8.32
CA GLY A 142 5.64 5.99 9.00
C GLY A 142 5.55 6.11 10.53
N GLN A 143 6.08 7.18 11.10
CA GLN A 143 5.95 7.43 12.54
C GLN A 143 4.49 7.71 12.93
N VAL A 144 3.80 8.55 12.16
CA VAL A 144 2.37 8.84 12.39
C VAL A 144 1.52 7.59 12.24
N VAL A 145 1.74 6.80 11.19
CA VAL A 145 1.05 5.52 10.97
C VAL A 145 1.21 4.59 12.16
N ILE A 146 2.42 4.47 12.72
CA ILE A 146 2.67 3.59 13.87
C ILE A 146 1.99 4.09 15.14
N HIS A 147 2.00 5.41 15.38
CA HIS A 147 1.22 5.96 16.49
C HIS A 147 -0.27 5.63 16.36
N LEU A 148 -0.83 5.74 15.14
CA LEU A 148 -2.23 5.41 14.88
C LEU A 148 -2.51 3.91 15.06
N LEU A 149 -1.66 3.04 14.52
CA LEU A 149 -1.76 1.59 14.71
C LEU A 149 -1.67 1.21 16.18
N SER A 150 -0.80 1.85 16.96
CA SER A 150 -0.63 1.57 18.39
C SER A 150 -1.92 1.77 19.21
N GLY A 151 -2.84 2.63 18.74
CA GLY A 151 -4.15 2.80 19.35
C GLY A 151 -5.08 1.59 19.20
N LEU A 152 -4.84 0.74 18.20
CA LEU A 152 -5.54 -0.54 18.04
C LEU A 152 -4.92 -1.65 18.90
N ARG A 153 -3.71 -1.47 19.43
CA ARG A 153 -3.07 -2.48 20.25
C ARG A 153 -3.78 -2.60 21.60
N ARG A 154 -4.01 -3.83 22.04
CA ARG A 154 -4.47 -4.11 23.39
C ARG A 154 -3.39 -3.68 24.40
N PRO A 155 -3.74 -2.95 25.46
CA PRO A 155 -2.77 -2.60 26.50
C PRO A 155 -2.28 -3.88 27.19
N ALA A 156 -0.99 -3.90 27.57
CA ALA A 156 -0.48 -4.97 28.43
C ALA A 156 -1.16 -4.88 29.80
N GLY A 157 -2.06 -5.81 30.12
CA GLY A 157 -2.72 -5.91 31.44
C GLY A 157 -4.25 -5.93 31.46
N SER A 158 -4.92 -6.07 30.30
CA SER A 158 -6.37 -6.34 30.21
C SER A 158 -6.69 -7.82 30.18
#